data_AF-A0A8I0C8F1-F1
#
_entry.id   AF-A0A8I0C8F1-F1
#
_cell.length_a   1.000
_cell.length_b   1.000
_cell.length_c   1.000
_cell.angle_alpha   90.00
_cell.angle_beta   90.00
_cell.angle_gamma   90.00
#
_symmetry.space_group_name_H-M   'P 1'
#
loop_
_entity.id
_entity.type
_entity.pdbx_description
1 polymer ?
#
loop_
_entity_poly.entity_id
_entity_poly.type
_entity_poly.pdbx_seq_one_letter_code
_entity_poly.pdbx_strand_id
1 'polypeptide(L)'
;MKPWMIALTTAAALAACSPPADAPETPEPVTPAVATAETATPELTGFTHAAGEDLFGYYIPTQEVRIGDLKLDHLHIGGETEFQAWARGERSETYAPVMLEFSDLSSPTVTNELGQVVHTKTVRVLPSAYKLGQGDFRFVGSHPEIGDVRIDGTIDLEQLNAERLDANVAAGEAQPVLRAAAEIGPEQLKTLSFYWFGGD
;
A
#
# COMPACT_ATOMS: atom_id res chain seq x y z
N MET A 1 38.67 -11.47 47.04
CA MET A 1 39.52 -10.83 48.08
C MET A 1 40.25 -9.67 47.45
N LYS A 2 40.37 -8.52 48.14
CA LYS A 2 41.10 -7.32 47.68
C LYS A 2 42.43 -7.23 48.47
N PRO A 3 43.46 -6.55 47.93
CA PRO A 3 43.80 -5.22 48.47
C PRO A 3 43.98 -4.19 47.32
N TRP A 4 43.72 -2.88 47.44
CA TRP A 4 44.28 -1.86 48.37
C TRP A 4 45.82 -1.78 48.28
N MET A 5 46.47 -0.62 48.20
CA MET A 5 46.05 0.78 48.18
C MET A 5 47.22 1.62 47.62
N ILE A 6 47.00 2.87 47.20
CA ILE A 6 47.81 4.07 47.55
C ILE A 6 47.15 5.30 46.92
N ALA A 7 47.04 6.37 47.71
CA ALA A 7 46.63 7.70 47.31
C ALA A 7 47.38 8.74 48.17
N LEU A 8 47.70 9.90 47.61
CA LEU A 8 48.05 11.17 48.27
C LEU A 8 48.05 12.26 47.16
N THR A 9 47.15 13.25 47.08
CA THR A 9 46.97 14.48 47.91
C THR A 9 48.23 15.36 47.87
N THR A 10 48.22 16.68 47.56
CA THR A 10 47.42 17.76 48.18
C THR A 10 47.40 19.08 47.34
N ALA A 11 46.54 20.04 47.72
CA ALA A 11 46.34 21.42 47.22
C ALA A 11 47.59 22.36 47.33
N ALA A 12 47.63 23.66 46.97
CA ALA A 12 46.63 24.71 46.67
C ALA A 12 47.23 25.73 45.64
N ALA A 13 46.77 26.98 45.36
CA ALA A 13 45.79 27.91 45.96
C ALA A 13 45.14 28.87 44.90
N LEU A 14 44.94 30.18 45.21
CA LEU A 14 44.21 31.18 44.41
C LEU A 14 44.95 32.53 44.26
N ALA A 15 44.87 33.15 43.08
CA ALA A 15 44.89 34.59 42.82
C ALA A 15 44.57 34.82 41.31
N ALA A 16 43.94 35.87 40.80
CA ALA A 16 42.99 36.90 41.25
C ALA A 16 42.84 37.88 40.06
N CYS A 17 41.60 38.16 39.61
CA CYS A 17 41.09 39.36 38.91
C CYS A 17 40.08 39.05 37.80
N SER A 18 39.17 39.99 37.55
CA SER A 18 37.96 39.89 36.72
C SER A 18 37.97 40.92 35.56
N PRO A 19 36.99 40.90 34.62
CA PRO A 19 37.23 41.14 33.18
C PRO A 19 36.97 42.60 32.71
N PRO A 20 37.10 42.85 31.39
CA PRO A 20 35.92 42.87 30.49
C PRO A 20 36.10 41.89 29.30
N ALA A 21 35.10 41.15 28.81
CA ALA A 21 33.84 41.58 28.18
C ALA A 21 34.05 42.38 26.89
N ASP A 22 34.19 41.69 25.74
CA ASP A 22 33.09 41.55 24.76
C ASP A 22 33.50 40.73 23.52
N ALA A 23 32.77 39.63 23.27
CA ALA A 23 32.39 39.09 21.95
C ALA A 23 31.84 37.66 22.14
N PRO A 24 30.51 37.43 22.08
CA PRO A 24 30.01 36.08 21.87
C PRO A 24 30.26 35.66 20.42
N GLU A 25 31.06 34.62 20.20
CA GLU A 25 31.00 33.89 18.94
C GLU A 25 29.56 33.40 18.75
N THR A 26 28.91 33.93 17.71
CA THR A 26 27.57 33.47 17.33
C THR A 26 27.72 32.04 16.85
N PRO A 27 27.04 31.04 17.47
CA PRO A 27 27.10 29.67 16.98
C PRO A 27 26.55 29.66 15.55
N GLU A 28 27.32 29.07 14.63
CA GLU A 28 26.90 28.96 13.23
C GLU A 28 25.52 28.29 13.17
N PRO A 29 24.57 28.85 12.38
CA PRO A 29 23.24 28.27 12.29
C PRO A 29 23.37 26.87 11.68
N VAL A 30 23.03 25.85 12.47
CA VAL A 30 22.92 24.47 11.98
C VAL A 30 21.99 24.45 10.78
N THR A 31 22.56 24.22 9.60
CA THR A 31 21.80 24.08 8.36
C THR A 31 20.74 23.01 8.59
N PRO A 32 19.42 23.32 8.53
CA PRO A 32 18.41 22.30 8.70
C PRO A 32 18.64 21.25 7.62
N ALA A 33 18.66 19.98 8.02
CA ALA A 33 18.86 18.87 7.11
C ALA A 33 17.91 19.03 5.92
N VAL A 34 18.44 18.91 4.70
CA VAL A 34 17.64 18.94 3.47
C VAL A 34 16.58 17.86 3.63
N ALA A 35 15.34 18.27 3.85
CA ALA A 35 14.22 17.37 3.78
C ALA A 35 14.26 16.75 2.39
N THR A 36 14.44 15.43 2.32
CA THR A 36 14.27 14.68 1.07
C THR A 36 12.93 15.10 0.51
N ALA A 37 12.96 15.79 -0.63
CA ALA A 37 11.73 16.15 -1.32
C ALA A 37 11.09 14.85 -1.78
N GLU A 38 10.14 14.37 -0.99
CA GLU A 38 9.26 13.28 -1.37
C GLU A 38 8.59 13.72 -2.67
N THR A 39 8.99 13.08 -3.76
CA THR A 39 8.54 13.49 -5.09
C THR A 39 7.09 13.09 -5.19
N ALA A 40 6.20 14.02 -4.86
CA ALA A 40 4.76 13.78 -4.82
C ALA A 40 4.34 13.18 -6.17
N THR A 41 3.84 11.94 -6.13
CA THR A 41 3.28 11.27 -7.30
C THR A 41 2.20 12.19 -7.89
N PRO A 42 2.24 12.49 -9.20
CA PRO A 42 1.28 13.40 -9.80
C PRO A 42 -0.15 12.87 -9.59
N GLU A 43 -1.05 13.79 -9.24
CA GLU A 43 -2.44 13.48 -8.90
C GLU A 43 -3.13 12.73 -10.05
N LEU A 44 -3.55 11.49 -9.77
CA LEU A 44 -4.22 10.65 -10.76
C LEU A 44 -5.66 11.12 -10.93
N THR A 45 -6.05 11.44 -12.17
CA THR A 45 -7.40 11.87 -12.52
C THR A 45 -7.94 11.12 -13.73
N GLY A 46 -9.25 10.87 -13.74
CA GLY A 46 -9.92 10.16 -14.83
C GLY A 46 -9.64 8.65 -14.88
N PHE A 47 -10.04 8.03 -15.98
CA PHE A 47 -10.03 6.58 -16.17
C PHE A 47 -9.30 6.22 -17.46
N THR A 48 -8.17 5.52 -17.37
CA THR A 48 -7.37 5.11 -18.52
C THR A 48 -7.03 3.63 -18.47
N HIS A 49 -7.21 2.92 -19.58
CA HIS A 49 -6.74 1.54 -19.75
C HIS A 49 -6.09 1.37 -21.12
N ALA A 50 -5.09 0.48 -21.22
CA ALA A 50 -4.58 0.01 -22.51
C ALA A 50 -5.55 -1.00 -23.12
N ALA A 51 -5.99 -0.76 -24.36
CA ALA A 51 -6.86 -1.69 -25.07
C ALA A 51 -6.07 -2.92 -25.56
N GLY A 52 -6.67 -4.11 -25.47
CA GLY A 52 -6.08 -5.36 -25.95
C GLY A 52 -5.05 -6.01 -25.01
N GLU A 53 -4.88 -5.48 -23.80
CA GLU A 53 -4.10 -6.11 -22.73
C GLU A 53 -5.06 -6.84 -21.78
N ASP A 54 -5.04 -8.17 -21.80
CA ASP A 54 -5.89 -8.97 -20.91
C ASP A 54 -5.33 -8.96 -19.48
N LEU A 55 -5.92 -8.09 -18.67
CA LEU A 55 -5.66 -7.94 -17.22
C LEU A 55 -6.84 -8.44 -16.37
N PHE A 56 -7.79 -9.17 -16.95
CA PHE A 56 -8.95 -9.66 -16.19
C PHE A 56 -8.52 -10.60 -15.05
N GLY A 57 -9.15 -10.44 -13.89
CA GLY A 57 -9.08 -11.40 -12.79
C GLY A 57 -9.10 -10.77 -11.40
N TYR A 58 -8.92 -11.64 -10.42
CA TYR A 58 -8.92 -11.34 -9.00
C TYR A 58 -7.47 -11.35 -8.48
N TYR A 59 -7.02 -10.19 -8.03
CA TYR A 59 -5.68 -9.98 -7.49
C TYR A 59 -5.76 -10.12 -5.96
N ILE A 60 -5.26 -11.25 -5.44
CA ILE A 60 -5.37 -11.65 -4.02
C ILE A 60 -4.11 -11.19 -3.27
N PRO A 61 -4.23 -10.39 -2.18
CA PRO A 61 -3.06 -9.84 -1.51
C PRO A 61 -2.21 -10.93 -0.84
N THR A 62 -0.89 -10.86 -0.99
CA THR A 62 0.05 -11.85 -0.41
C THR A 62 0.25 -11.70 1.10
N GLN A 63 -0.39 -10.71 1.71
CA GLN A 63 -0.34 -10.38 3.13
C GLN A 63 -1.71 -9.87 3.55
N GLU A 64 -2.06 -10.01 4.83
CA GLU A 64 -3.31 -9.43 5.33
C GLU A 64 -3.24 -7.89 5.31
N VAL A 65 -4.30 -7.26 4.81
CA VAL A 65 -4.55 -5.83 4.96
C VAL A 65 -5.92 -5.68 5.62
N ARG A 66 -5.99 -5.00 6.77
CA ARG A 66 -7.19 -4.96 7.61
C ARG A 66 -7.41 -3.58 8.22
N ILE A 67 -8.63 -3.05 8.07
CA ILE A 67 -9.10 -1.79 8.65
C ILE A 67 -10.25 -2.11 9.60
N GLY A 68 -9.97 -2.20 10.90
CA GLY A 68 -10.95 -2.68 11.89
C GLY A 68 -11.36 -4.13 11.62
N ASP A 69 -12.64 -4.38 11.38
CA ASP A 69 -13.16 -5.70 10.99
C ASP A 69 -13.18 -5.91 9.46
N LEU A 70 -12.84 -4.91 8.65
CA LEU A 70 -12.78 -5.04 7.18
C LEU A 70 -11.41 -5.59 6.76
N LYS A 71 -11.38 -6.78 6.15
CA LYS A 71 -10.16 -7.39 5.59
C LYS A 71 -10.20 -7.30 4.07
N LEU A 72 -9.16 -6.75 3.45
CA LEU A 72 -9.01 -6.78 1.98
C LEU A 72 -9.08 -8.23 1.50
N ASP A 73 -10.01 -8.48 0.60
CA ASP A 73 -10.20 -9.80 0.00
C ASP A 73 -9.46 -9.88 -1.33
N HIS A 74 -9.75 -8.94 -2.23
CA HIS A 74 -9.09 -8.84 -3.53
C HIS A 74 -9.19 -7.43 -4.14
N LEU A 75 -8.30 -7.17 -5.11
CA LEU A 75 -8.48 -6.17 -6.15
C LEU A 75 -9.09 -6.87 -7.37
N HIS A 76 -10.21 -6.37 -7.87
CA HIS A 76 -10.87 -6.86 -9.09
C HIS A 76 -10.45 -6.02 -10.29
N ILE A 77 -10.10 -6.68 -11.40
CA ILE A 77 -10.01 -6.06 -12.73
C ILE A 77 -10.97 -6.80 -13.68
N GLY A 78 -11.90 -6.04 -14.27
CA GLY A 78 -12.92 -6.52 -15.19
C GLY A 78 -12.43 -6.74 -16.62
N GLY A 79 -13.30 -7.31 -17.45
CA GLY A 79 -13.02 -7.51 -18.86
C GLY A 79 -13.26 -6.26 -19.71
N GLU A 80 -12.97 -6.39 -21.00
CA GLU A 80 -13.18 -5.35 -22.01
C GLU A 80 -14.64 -4.85 -22.04
N THR A 81 -15.62 -5.73 -21.81
CA THR A 81 -17.05 -5.35 -21.83
C THR A 81 -17.39 -4.35 -20.74
N GLU A 82 -16.87 -4.57 -19.53
CA GLU A 82 -17.06 -3.71 -18.37
C GLU A 82 -16.29 -2.39 -18.51
N PHE A 83 -15.10 -2.42 -19.11
CA PHE A 83 -14.37 -1.20 -19.49
C PHE A 83 -15.13 -0.37 -20.53
N GLN A 84 -15.74 -1.00 -21.54
CA GLN A 84 -16.55 -0.29 -22.55
C GLN A 84 -17.83 0.29 -21.95
N ALA A 85 -18.53 -0.45 -21.08
CA ALA A 85 -19.68 0.09 -20.34
C ALA A 85 -19.26 1.29 -19.47
N TRP A 86 -18.13 1.19 -18.76
CA TRP A 86 -17.58 2.28 -17.95
C TRP A 86 -17.19 3.50 -18.81
N ALA A 87 -16.62 3.29 -20.01
CA ALA A 87 -16.31 4.37 -20.95
C ALA A 87 -17.57 5.08 -21.48
N ARG A 88 -18.70 4.38 -21.63
CA ARG A 88 -20.01 4.96 -22.00
C ARG A 88 -20.71 5.72 -20.86
N GLY A 89 -20.15 5.71 -19.65
CA GLY A 89 -20.75 6.36 -18.49
C GLY A 89 -21.75 5.50 -17.72
N GLU A 90 -21.83 4.19 -18.00
CA GLU A 90 -22.62 3.27 -17.17
C GLU A 90 -21.94 3.11 -15.81
N ARG A 91 -22.65 3.43 -14.73
CA ARG A 91 -22.15 3.42 -13.35
C ARG A 91 -23.08 2.58 -12.48
N SER A 92 -22.49 1.86 -11.53
CA SER A 92 -23.18 1.17 -10.45
C SER A 92 -22.69 1.73 -9.12
N GLU A 93 -23.55 1.71 -8.11
CA GLU A 93 -23.17 2.03 -6.72
C GLU A 93 -22.27 0.95 -6.10
N THR A 94 -22.24 -0.26 -6.69
CA THR A 94 -21.60 -1.44 -6.13
C THR A 94 -20.63 -2.15 -7.09
N TYR A 95 -20.34 -1.57 -8.25
CA TYR A 95 -19.46 -2.18 -9.25
C TYR A 95 -18.72 -1.16 -10.13
N ALA A 96 -17.45 -1.45 -10.40
CA ALA A 96 -16.61 -0.77 -11.39
C ALA A 96 -15.63 -1.79 -12.00
N PRO A 97 -15.09 -1.57 -13.22
CA PRO A 97 -14.14 -2.48 -13.85
C PRO A 97 -12.76 -2.51 -13.16
N VAL A 98 -12.49 -1.61 -12.21
CA VAL A 98 -11.38 -1.70 -11.28
C VAL A 98 -11.92 -1.34 -9.91
N MET A 99 -11.86 -2.23 -8.93
CA MET A 99 -12.37 -1.97 -7.56
C MET A 99 -11.68 -2.87 -6.54
N LEU A 100 -11.69 -2.48 -5.27
CA LEU A 100 -11.27 -3.37 -4.18
C LEU A 100 -12.50 -3.89 -3.44
N GLU A 101 -12.48 -5.16 -3.05
CA GLU A 101 -13.50 -5.77 -2.20
C GLU A 101 -12.89 -6.19 -0.85
N PHE A 102 -13.60 -5.87 0.23
CA PHE A 102 -13.22 -6.17 1.61
C PHE A 102 -14.30 -7.07 2.23
N SER A 103 -13.90 -8.16 2.87
CA SER A 103 -14.76 -8.97 3.72
C SER A 103 -14.97 -8.29 5.08
N ASP A 104 -16.23 -8.17 5.53
CA ASP A 104 -16.56 -7.80 6.91
C ASP A 104 -16.45 -9.03 7.81
N LEU A 105 -15.37 -9.11 8.57
CA LEU A 105 -15.06 -10.24 9.46
C LEU A 105 -16.01 -10.34 10.67
N SER A 106 -16.76 -9.27 10.99
CA SER A 106 -17.81 -9.30 12.01
C SER A 106 -19.09 -9.99 11.53
N SER A 107 -19.26 -10.11 10.20
CA SER A 107 -20.43 -10.74 9.59
C SER A 107 -20.41 -12.27 9.71
N PRO A 108 -21.59 -12.93 9.78
CA PRO A 108 -21.67 -14.39 9.72
C PRO A 108 -20.99 -14.94 8.47
N THR A 109 -20.47 -16.16 8.56
CA THR A 109 -19.93 -16.88 7.39
C THR A 109 -20.96 -17.82 6.77
N VAL A 110 -20.78 -18.10 5.49
CA VAL A 110 -21.57 -19.06 4.70
C VAL A 110 -20.63 -19.89 3.82
N THR A 111 -21.03 -21.11 3.50
CA THR A 111 -20.36 -21.93 2.47
C THR A 111 -20.96 -21.59 1.11
N ASN A 112 -20.15 -21.10 0.17
CA ASN A 112 -20.60 -20.81 -1.19
C ASN A 112 -20.75 -22.09 -2.04
N GLU A 113 -21.19 -21.95 -3.29
CA GLU A 113 -21.43 -23.07 -4.21
C GLU A 113 -20.14 -23.88 -4.53
N LEU A 114 -18.97 -23.27 -4.32
CA LEU A 114 -17.64 -23.86 -4.50
C LEU A 114 -17.11 -24.55 -3.22
N GLY A 115 -17.90 -24.58 -2.14
CA GLY A 115 -17.49 -25.16 -0.85
C GLY A 115 -16.58 -24.27 0.00
N GLN A 116 -16.32 -23.03 -0.42
CA GLN A 116 -15.48 -22.08 0.31
C GLN A 116 -16.28 -21.39 1.43
N VAL A 117 -15.65 -21.18 2.59
CA VAL A 117 -16.27 -20.43 3.70
C VAL A 117 -15.94 -18.95 3.53
N VAL A 118 -16.97 -18.14 3.25
CA VAL A 118 -16.86 -16.69 2.98
C VAL A 118 -17.70 -15.89 3.97
N HIS A 119 -17.36 -14.62 4.18
CA HIS A 119 -18.17 -13.69 4.98
C HIS A 119 -19.40 -13.23 4.19
N THR A 120 -20.54 -13.06 4.86
CA THR A 120 -21.84 -12.74 4.22
C THR A 120 -22.02 -11.27 3.86
N LYS A 121 -21.13 -10.40 4.33
CA LYS A 121 -21.08 -8.98 3.95
C LYS A 121 -19.72 -8.64 3.39
N THR A 122 -19.73 -7.84 2.33
CA THR A 122 -18.54 -7.22 1.76
C THR A 122 -18.74 -5.73 1.52
N VAL A 123 -17.64 -4.99 1.51
CA VAL A 123 -17.54 -3.55 1.26
C VAL A 123 -16.70 -3.35 0.01
N ARG A 124 -17.12 -2.45 -0.90
CA ARG A 124 -16.41 -2.17 -2.15
C ARG A 124 -15.89 -0.73 -2.21
N VAL A 125 -14.62 -0.59 -2.55
CA VAL A 125 -14.01 0.71 -2.87
C VAL A 125 -14.04 0.87 -4.39
N LEU A 126 -14.90 1.77 -4.87
CA LEU A 126 -14.98 2.12 -6.28
C LEU A 126 -13.97 3.22 -6.64
N PRO A 127 -13.51 3.30 -7.91
CA PRO A 127 -12.47 4.21 -8.33
C PRO A 127 -13.03 5.62 -8.57
N SER A 128 -12.39 6.63 -8.01
CA SER A 128 -12.48 8.01 -8.49
C SER A 128 -11.52 8.26 -9.66
N ALA A 129 -10.40 7.52 -9.72
CA ALA A 129 -9.51 7.49 -10.86
C ALA A 129 -8.77 6.14 -10.98
N TYR A 130 -8.39 5.74 -12.20
CA TYR A 130 -7.45 4.63 -12.41
C TYR A 130 -6.62 4.80 -13.67
N LYS A 131 -5.44 4.18 -13.67
CA LYS A 131 -4.63 3.92 -14.86
C LYS A 131 -4.20 2.45 -14.83
N LEU A 132 -4.40 1.73 -15.93
CA LEU A 132 -3.89 0.36 -16.09
C LEU A 132 -3.35 0.10 -17.50
N GLY A 133 -2.43 -0.86 -17.58
CA GLY A 133 -1.84 -1.34 -18.83
C GLY A 133 -0.39 -0.90 -19.03
N GLN A 134 0.29 -1.55 -19.95
CA GLN A 134 1.74 -1.45 -20.18
C GLN A 134 2.54 -1.79 -18.91
N GLY A 135 1.97 -2.64 -18.05
CA GLY A 135 2.50 -2.96 -16.73
C GLY A 135 2.34 -1.86 -15.66
N ASP A 136 1.76 -0.70 -15.95
CA ASP A 136 1.42 0.32 -14.94
C ASP A 136 0.08 -0.04 -14.28
N PHE A 137 -0.01 0.11 -12.95
CA PHE A 137 -1.25 -0.01 -12.21
C PHE A 137 -1.36 1.12 -11.17
N ARG A 138 -2.39 1.95 -11.31
CA ARG A 138 -2.71 3.03 -10.37
C ARG A 138 -4.20 3.07 -10.10
N PHE A 139 -4.55 3.19 -8.83
CA PHE A 139 -5.93 3.29 -8.36
C PHE A 139 -6.05 4.41 -7.33
N VAL A 140 -7.11 5.21 -7.45
CA VAL A 140 -7.58 6.12 -6.39
C VAL A 140 -9.07 5.89 -6.20
N GLY A 141 -9.49 5.78 -4.93
CA GLY A 141 -10.88 5.61 -4.53
C GLY A 141 -11.09 6.02 -3.08
N SER A 142 -12.32 5.88 -2.58
CA SER A 142 -12.62 6.06 -1.15
C SER A 142 -13.87 5.28 -0.76
N HIS A 143 -14.01 4.98 0.53
CA HIS A 143 -15.24 4.43 1.10
C HIS A 143 -15.43 4.94 2.54
N PRO A 144 -16.64 5.31 3.02
CA PRO A 144 -16.83 5.91 4.35
C PRO A 144 -16.28 5.11 5.53
N GLU A 145 -16.27 3.78 5.44
CA GLU A 145 -15.77 2.87 6.49
C GLU A 145 -14.27 2.55 6.39
N ILE A 146 -13.62 2.88 5.26
CA ILE A 146 -12.20 2.58 5.00
C ILE A 146 -11.36 3.86 5.01
N GLY A 147 -11.89 4.96 4.47
CA GLY A 147 -11.16 6.20 4.18
C GLY A 147 -10.76 6.29 2.70
N ASP A 148 -9.76 7.13 2.43
CA ASP A 148 -9.14 7.24 1.10
C ASP A 148 -8.31 6.00 0.78
N VAL A 149 -8.24 5.63 -0.50
CA VAL A 149 -7.37 4.57 -1.00
C VAL A 149 -6.56 5.08 -2.17
N ARG A 150 -5.23 4.89 -2.12
CA ARG A 150 -4.29 5.11 -3.23
C ARG A 150 -3.41 3.89 -3.39
N ILE A 151 -3.24 3.42 -4.62
CA ILE A 151 -2.31 2.34 -4.95
C ILE A 151 -1.51 2.78 -6.19
N ASP A 152 -0.19 2.68 -6.13
CA ASP A 152 0.74 2.91 -7.25
C ASP A 152 1.69 1.73 -7.33
N GLY A 153 1.70 1.03 -8.45
CA GLY A 153 2.40 -0.23 -8.61
C GLY A 153 2.54 -0.68 -10.05
N THR A 154 3.10 -1.88 -10.20
CA THR A 154 3.42 -2.47 -11.50
C THR A 154 2.96 -3.91 -11.60
N ILE A 155 2.32 -4.26 -12.72
CA ILE A 155 1.96 -5.63 -13.09
C ILE A 155 3.10 -6.23 -13.92
N ASP A 156 3.63 -7.36 -13.45
CA ASP A 156 4.53 -8.23 -14.18
C ASP A 156 3.74 -9.01 -15.23
N LEU A 157 3.75 -8.50 -16.47
CA LEU A 157 3.00 -9.08 -17.58
C LEU A 157 3.59 -10.43 -18.04
N GLU A 158 4.87 -10.71 -17.76
CA GLU A 158 5.47 -12.01 -18.08
C GLU A 158 4.96 -13.05 -17.07
N GLN A 159 5.03 -12.74 -15.77
CA GLN A 159 4.49 -13.61 -14.72
C GLN A 159 2.98 -13.80 -14.85
N LEU A 160 2.19 -12.75 -15.14
CA LEU A 160 0.74 -12.86 -15.33
C LEU A 160 0.38 -13.85 -16.46
N ASN A 161 1.12 -13.81 -17.57
CA ASN A 161 0.92 -14.77 -18.66
C ASN A 161 1.40 -16.18 -18.30
N ALA A 162 2.43 -16.33 -17.46
CA ALA A 162 2.86 -17.63 -16.95
C ALA A 162 1.82 -18.28 -16.03
N GLU A 163 1.31 -17.55 -15.02
CA GLU A 163 0.24 -18.02 -14.11
C GLU A 163 -1.03 -18.40 -14.89
N ARG A 164 -1.43 -17.60 -15.90
CA ARG A 164 -2.58 -17.89 -16.76
C ARG A 164 -2.45 -19.19 -17.56
N LEU A 165 -1.23 -19.61 -17.90
CA LEU A 165 -0.97 -20.82 -18.68
C LEU A 165 -0.88 -22.08 -17.80
N ASP A 166 -0.60 -21.96 -16.50
CA ASP A 166 -0.49 -23.09 -15.59
C ASP A 166 -1.73 -23.26 -14.71
N ALA A 167 -2.72 -23.96 -15.27
CA ALA A 167 -4.00 -24.25 -14.63
C ALA A 167 -3.92 -25.19 -13.39
N ASN A 168 -2.72 -25.54 -12.89
CA ASN A 168 -2.54 -26.44 -11.75
C ASN A 168 -1.80 -25.81 -10.56
N VAL A 169 -1.42 -24.53 -10.63
CA VAL A 169 -0.70 -23.86 -9.53
C VAL A 169 -1.64 -23.70 -8.34
N ALA A 170 -1.29 -24.30 -7.21
CA ALA A 170 -2.02 -24.08 -5.96
C ALA A 170 -1.79 -22.63 -5.49
N ALA A 171 -2.79 -22.01 -4.85
CA ALA A 171 -2.70 -20.61 -4.40
C ALA A 171 -1.53 -20.30 -3.42
N GLY A 172 -0.93 -21.32 -2.80
CA GLY A 172 0.28 -21.19 -1.97
C GLY A 172 1.62 -21.31 -2.72
N GLU A 173 1.58 -21.60 -4.02
CA GLU A 173 2.75 -21.77 -4.92
C GLU A 173 2.82 -20.67 -6.00
N ALA A 174 1.70 -20.00 -6.29
CA ALA A 174 1.58 -18.86 -7.19
C ALA A 174 2.61 -17.77 -6.89
N GLN A 175 3.10 -17.08 -7.92
CA GLN A 175 4.03 -15.97 -7.76
C GLN A 175 3.33 -14.62 -7.81
N PRO A 176 3.81 -13.58 -7.09
CA PRO A 176 3.14 -12.29 -7.08
C PRO A 176 3.29 -11.59 -8.43
N VAL A 177 2.17 -11.27 -9.07
CA VAL A 177 2.11 -10.59 -10.38
C VAL A 177 2.05 -9.06 -10.25
N LEU A 178 1.43 -8.53 -9.20
CA LEU A 178 1.32 -7.09 -8.95
C LEU A 178 2.12 -6.75 -7.69
N ARG A 179 2.94 -5.70 -7.78
CA ARG A 179 3.68 -5.13 -6.65
C ARG A 179 3.41 -3.63 -6.60
N ALA A 180 3.04 -3.12 -5.42
CA ALA A 180 2.63 -1.74 -5.25
C ALA A 180 3.05 -1.15 -3.90
N ALA A 181 3.10 0.18 -3.83
CA ALA A 181 2.88 0.90 -2.59
C ALA A 181 1.38 1.22 -2.46
N ALA A 182 0.85 1.22 -1.24
CA ALA A 182 -0.56 1.48 -1.00
C ALA A 182 -0.80 2.33 0.26
N GLU A 183 -1.69 3.30 0.15
CA GLU A 183 -2.39 3.96 1.25
C GLU A 183 -3.81 3.40 1.28
N ILE A 184 -4.22 2.76 2.38
CA ILE A 184 -5.57 2.19 2.54
C ILE A 184 -6.11 2.67 3.88
N GLY A 185 -6.85 3.77 3.85
CA GLY A 185 -7.30 4.44 5.07
C GLY A 185 -6.13 4.90 5.93
N PRO A 186 -6.02 4.48 7.21
CA PRO A 186 -4.87 4.77 8.06
C PRO A 186 -3.60 3.96 7.71
N GLU A 187 -3.70 2.88 6.94
CA GLU A 187 -2.57 1.97 6.68
C GLU A 187 -1.68 2.48 5.54
N GLN A 188 -0.36 2.52 5.80
CA GLN A 188 0.66 2.87 4.81
C GLN A 188 1.57 1.66 4.53
N LEU A 189 1.37 1.04 3.37
CA LEU A 189 2.06 -0.16 2.94
C LEU A 189 3.11 0.20 1.90
N LYS A 190 4.39 0.23 2.31
CA LYS A 190 5.53 0.45 1.37
C LYS A 190 5.71 -0.67 0.36
N THR A 191 5.13 -1.83 0.64
CA THR A 191 5.08 -2.98 -0.25
C THR A 191 3.81 -3.75 0.06
N LEU A 192 2.95 -3.85 -0.93
CA LEU A 192 1.81 -4.76 -1.01
C LEU A 192 1.98 -5.51 -2.33
N SER A 193 1.85 -6.83 -2.30
CA SER A 193 1.91 -7.66 -3.50
C SER A 193 0.65 -8.48 -3.65
N PHE A 194 0.34 -8.95 -4.86
CA PHE A 194 -0.84 -9.76 -5.13
C PHE A 194 -0.51 -10.94 -6.05
N TYR A 195 -1.08 -12.10 -5.73
CA TYR A 195 -1.22 -13.24 -6.64
C TYR A 195 -2.40 -13.01 -7.59
N TRP A 196 -2.40 -13.65 -8.76
CA TRP A 196 -3.53 -13.61 -9.69
C TRP A 196 -4.36 -14.88 -9.60
N PHE A 197 -5.68 -14.71 -9.72
CA PHE A 197 -6.64 -15.78 -9.92
C PHE A 197 -7.60 -15.38 -11.03
N GLY A 198 -7.76 -16.23 -12.05
CA GLY A 198 -8.58 -15.93 -13.23
C GLY A 198 -10.09 -15.95 -13.01
N GLY A 199 -10.57 -16.40 -11.85
CA GLY A 199 -11.96 -16.82 -11.69
C GLY A 199 -12.19 -18.26 -12.12
N ASP A 200 -13.42 -18.74 -11.96
CA ASP A 200 -13.95 -20.01 -12.48
C ASP A 200 -14.77 -19.78 -13.78
#